data_AF-A0A415MBC3-F1
#
_entry.id   AF-A0A415MBC3-F1
#
_cell.length_a   1.000
_cell.length_b   1.000
_cell.length_c   1.000
_cell.angle_alpha   90.00
_cell.angle_beta   90.00
_cell.angle_gamma   90.00
#
_symmetry.space_group_name_H-M   'P 1'
#
loop_
_entity.id
_entity.type
_entity.pdbx_description
1 polymer ?
#
loop_
_entity_poly.entity_id
_entity_poly.type
_entity_poly.pdbx_seq_one_letter_code
_entity_poly.pdbx_strand_id
1 'polypeptide(L)'
;MDIRPFIDNYVLCVELVKDNIVTIKRKTVMSRLSLSEQCSINNILGQIYLRNIAEDGLVYMTDEINPLKMTNYLCGLDKYDIDREDIYSYVCRYAQKRINRFYVSLKEGNESSLIISLSQSKILNKRETEKAIALYRKKIEIRKKSKCRLLCGI
;
A
#
# COMPACT_ATOMS: atom_id res chain seq x y z
N MET A 1 10.06 7.65 -7.63
CA MET A 1 10.35 7.39 -6.20
C MET A 1 10.42 5.90 -6.07
N ASP A 2 11.57 5.39 -5.64
CA ASP A 2 11.79 3.97 -5.45
C ASP A 2 10.93 3.46 -4.30
N ILE A 3 10.19 2.38 -4.54
CA ILE A 3 9.32 1.78 -3.54
C ILE A 3 10.02 0.70 -2.71
N ARG A 4 11.12 0.12 -3.20
CA ARG A 4 11.81 -1.00 -2.54
C ARG A 4 12.10 -0.76 -1.06
N PRO A 5 12.48 0.46 -0.60
CA PRO A 5 12.70 0.71 0.82
C PRO A 5 11.47 0.45 1.70
N PHE A 6 10.26 0.46 1.14
CA PHE A 6 9.00 0.29 1.87
C PHE A 6 8.46 -1.14 1.82
N ILE A 7 9.06 -2.04 1.03
CA ILE A 7 8.57 -3.41 0.86
C ILE A 7 9.04 -4.29 2.02
N ASP A 8 8.14 -5.17 2.48
CA ASP A 8 8.40 -6.13 3.54
C ASP A 8 7.50 -7.37 3.43
N ASN A 9 7.61 -8.30 4.38
CA ASN A 9 6.75 -9.47 4.46
C ASN A 9 5.28 -9.04 4.65
N TYR A 10 4.39 -9.56 3.78
CA TYR A 10 2.98 -9.20 3.81
C TYR A 10 2.26 -9.56 5.12
N VAL A 11 2.67 -10.62 5.81
CA VAL A 11 2.11 -11.00 7.12
C VAL A 11 2.38 -9.90 8.14
N LEU A 12 3.63 -9.47 8.23
CA LEU A 12 4.06 -8.37 9.10
C LEU A 12 3.32 -7.07 8.76
N CYS A 13 3.30 -6.68 7.48
CA CYS A 13 2.63 -5.46 7.04
C CYS A 13 1.13 -5.47 7.38
N VAL A 14 0.46 -6.60 7.18
CA VAL A 14 -0.95 -6.78 7.51
C VAL A 14 -1.20 -6.72 9.02
N GLU A 15 -0.33 -7.33 9.83
CA GLU A 15 -0.41 -7.29 11.30
C GLU A 15 -0.26 -5.86 11.84
N LEU A 16 0.75 -5.12 11.37
CA LEU A 16 0.96 -3.71 11.75
C LEU A 16 -0.29 -2.85 11.48
N VAL A 17 -0.95 -3.05 10.33
CA VAL A 17 -2.20 -2.35 10.03
C VAL A 17 -3.32 -2.79 10.97
N LYS A 18 -3.48 -4.11 11.19
CA LYS A 18 -4.53 -4.67 12.07
C LYS A 18 -4.42 -4.12 13.50
N ASP A 19 -3.23 -4.11 14.06
CA ASP A 19 -3.00 -3.68 15.44
C ASP A 19 -3.33 -2.20 15.63
N ASN A 20 -2.99 -1.37 14.63
CA ASN A 20 -3.33 0.05 14.69
C ASN A 20 -4.84 0.30 14.54
N ILE A 21 -5.52 -0.37 13.59
CA ILE A 21 -6.95 -0.09 13.31
C ILE A 21 -7.88 -0.54 14.43
N VAL A 22 -7.47 -1.51 15.26
CA VAL A 22 -8.20 -1.95 16.46
C VAL A 22 -8.12 -0.90 17.56
N THR A 23 -6.99 -0.18 17.64
CA THR A 23 -6.70 0.76 18.73
C THR A 23 -7.36 2.13 18.53
N ILE A 24 -7.36 2.68 17.30
CA ILE A 24 -7.83 4.06 17.06
C ILE A 24 -8.91 4.10 15.99
N LYS A 25 -10.11 4.65 16.30
CA LYS A 25 -11.24 4.77 15.36
C LYS A 25 -10.94 5.72 14.20
N ARG A 26 -11.45 5.40 13.01
CA ARG A 26 -11.25 6.20 11.78
C ARG A 26 -11.62 7.67 11.95
N LYS A 27 -12.79 7.98 12.51
CA LYS A 27 -13.25 9.37 12.70
C LYS A 27 -12.23 10.18 13.50
N THR A 28 -11.66 9.57 14.54
CA THR A 28 -10.61 10.16 15.38
C THR A 28 -9.35 10.44 14.58
N VAL A 29 -8.88 9.49 13.76
CA VAL A 29 -7.70 9.72 12.90
C VAL A 29 -7.92 10.86 11.92
N MET A 30 -9.08 10.90 11.24
CA MET A 30 -9.36 11.92 10.22
C MET A 30 -9.52 13.32 10.81
N SER A 31 -9.88 13.46 12.09
CA SER A 31 -10.02 14.77 12.74
C SER A 31 -8.69 15.33 13.27
N ARG A 32 -7.63 14.51 13.34
CA ARG A 32 -6.32 14.92 13.88
C ARG A 32 -5.41 15.58 12.84
N LEU A 33 -5.77 15.50 11.56
CA LEU A 33 -5.01 16.13 10.48
C LEU A 33 -5.91 17.15 9.76
N SER A 34 -5.35 18.31 9.42
CA SER A 34 -6.01 19.28 8.56
C SER A 34 -6.24 18.72 7.16
N LEU A 35 -7.18 19.30 6.41
CA LEU A 35 -7.45 18.89 5.04
C LEU A 35 -6.20 19.01 4.13
N SER A 36 -5.37 20.03 4.35
CA SER A 36 -4.14 20.26 3.59
C SER A 36 -3.13 19.12 3.81
N GLU A 37 -2.91 18.74 5.06
CA GLU A 37 -2.00 17.64 5.42
C GLU A 37 -2.51 16.31 4.88
N GLN A 38 -3.81 16.05 5.02
CA GLN A 38 -4.44 14.88 4.44
C GLN A 38 -4.21 14.79 2.93
N CYS A 39 -4.41 15.89 2.19
CA CYS A 39 -4.17 15.94 0.75
C CYS A 39 -2.69 15.69 0.41
N SER A 40 -1.77 16.34 1.12
CA SER A 40 -0.32 16.20 0.92
C SER A 40 0.16 14.77 1.15
N ILE A 41 -0.23 14.16 2.29
CA ILE A 41 0.10 12.77 2.62
C ILE A 41 -0.55 11.80 1.63
N ASN A 42 -1.81 12.01 1.26
CA ASN A 42 -2.50 11.16 0.27
C ASN A 42 -1.82 11.17 -1.09
N ASN A 43 -1.23 12.29 -1.52
CA ASN A 43 -0.47 12.38 -2.76
C ASN A 43 0.76 11.47 -2.70
N ILE A 44 1.53 11.52 -1.61
CA ILE A 44 2.72 10.68 -1.41
C ILE A 44 2.34 9.20 -1.34
N LEU A 45 1.36 8.87 -0.50
CA LEU A 45 0.86 7.50 -0.36
C LEU A 45 0.31 6.97 -1.69
N GLY A 46 -0.36 7.83 -2.46
CA GLY A 46 -0.84 7.54 -3.81
C GLY A 46 0.29 7.15 -4.74
N GLN A 47 1.45 7.81 -4.70
CA GLN A 47 2.59 7.46 -5.54
C GLN A 47 3.19 6.07 -5.21
N ILE A 48 2.88 5.50 -4.04
CA ILE A 48 3.48 4.26 -3.54
C ILE A 48 2.47 3.11 -3.66
N TYR A 49 1.31 3.27 -3.02
CA TYR A 49 0.26 2.25 -2.95
C TYR A 49 -0.55 2.09 -4.25
N LEU A 50 -0.39 2.98 -5.24
CA LEU A 50 -0.99 2.83 -6.57
C LEU A 50 -0.01 2.31 -7.62
N ARG A 51 1.24 2.08 -7.27
CA ARG A 51 2.18 1.41 -8.16
C ARG A 51 2.26 -0.04 -7.69
N ASN A 52 2.43 -1.00 -8.58
CA ASN A 52 2.68 -2.41 -8.23
C ASN A 52 3.97 -2.97 -8.89
N ILE A 53 4.68 -2.14 -9.64
CA ILE A 53 5.92 -2.48 -10.35
C ILE A 53 6.97 -1.43 -10.03
N ALA A 54 8.10 -1.88 -9.48
CA ALA A 54 9.27 -1.06 -9.20
C ALA A 54 10.02 -0.72 -10.50
N GLU A 55 10.89 0.28 -10.44
CA GLU A 55 11.63 0.78 -11.62
C GLU A 55 12.56 -0.29 -12.23
N ASP A 56 12.94 -1.34 -11.47
CA ASP A 56 13.75 -2.48 -11.91
C ASP A 56 12.93 -3.70 -12.41
N GLY A 57 11.60 -3.55 -12.52
CA GLY A 57 10.69 -4.60 -12.98
C GLY A 57 10.28 -5.59 -11.88
N LEU A 58 10.71 -5.40 -10.62
CA LEU A 58 10.17 -6.17 -9.51
C LEU A 58 8.70 -5.84 -9.27
N VAL A 59 7.92 -6.86 -8.97
CA VAL A 59 6.49 -6.73 -8.69
C VAL A 59 6.22 -6.84 -7.21
N TYR A 60 5.38 -5.96 -6.69
CA TYR A 60 4.92 -6.00 -5.32
C TYR A 60 3.40 -5.80 -5.25
N MET A 61 2.85 -6.09 -4.08
CA MET A 61 1.44 -5.96 -3.77
C MET A 61 1.25 -4.91 -2.69
N THR A 62 0.07 -4.31 -2.68
CA THR A 62 -0.36 -3.34 -1.67
C THR A 62 -0.18 -3.85 -0.24
N ASP A 63 -0.36 -5.15 -0.02
CA ASP A 63 -0.22 -5.81 1.29
C ASP A 63 1.24 -6.04 1.70
N GLU A 64 2.22 -5.72 0.85
CA GLU A 64 3.65 -5.82 1.11
C GLU A 64 4.27 -4.47 1.52
N ILE A 65 3.50 -3.38 1.49
CA ILE A 65 4.00 -2.04 1.84
C ILE A 65 3.94 -1.85 3.35
N ASN A 66 5.10 -1.69 3.97
CA ASN A 66 5.26 -1.54 5.41
C ASN A 66 4.81 -0.14 5.88
N PRO A 67 3.74 -0.04 6.69
CA PRO A 67 3.21 1.25 7.13
C PRO A 67 4.16 2.00 8.07
N LEU A 68 5.00 1.30 8.86
CA LEU A 68 5.99 1.96 9.73
C LEU A 68 7.11 2.62 8.92
N LYS A 69 7.63 1.92 7.91
CA LYS A 69 8.67 2.50 7.02
C LYS A 69 8.11 3.71 6.28
N MET A 70 6.85 3.65 5.88
CA MET A 70 6.14 4.77 5.26
C MET A 70 6.02 5.97 6.20
N THR A 71 5.61 5.74 7.45
CA THR A 71 5.52 6.79 8.47
C THR A 71 6.88 7.42 8.72
N ASN A 72 7.93 6.61 8.91
CA ASN A 72 9.27 7.14 9.16
C ASN A 72 9.76 8.02 8.01
N TYR A 73 9.45 7.64 6.76
CA TYR A 73 9.74 8.47 5.60
C TYR A 73 8.96 9.79 5.62
N LEU A 74 7.65 9.76 5.89
CA LEU A 74 6.84 10.98 5.98
C LEU A 74 7.33 11.93 7.09
N CYS A 75 7.68 11.40 8.26
CA CYS A 75 8.25 12.18 9.36
C CYS A 75 9.60 12.79 8.98
N GLY A 76 10.43 12.08 8.19
CA GLY A 76 11.73 12.57 7.73
C GLY A 76 11.66 13.65 6.64
N LEU A 77 10.47 13.99 6.11
CA LEU A 77 10.32 15.07 5.14
C LEU A 77 10.34 16.48 5.77
N ASP A 78 10.28 16.58 7.10
CA ASP A 78 10.32 17.82 7.88
C ASP A 78 9.37 18.92 7.38
N LYS A 79 8.17 18.49 6.96
CA LYS A 79 7.12 19.32 6.33
C LYS A 79 5.78 19.28 7.05
N TYR A 80 5.69 18.49 8.10
CA TYR A 80 4.44 18.20 8.80
C TYR A 80 4.64 18.49 10.29
N ASP A 81 3.81 19.36 10.84
CA ASP A 81 3.72 19.59 12.28
C ASP A 81 2.64 18.66 12.86
N ILE A 82 2.88 17.35 12.72
CA ILE A 82 1.94 16.29 13.08
C ILE A 82 2.67 15.24 13.89
N ASP A 83 2.07 14.80 14.99
CA ASP A 83 2.61 13.72 15.80
C ASP A 83 2.81 12.45 14.97
N ARG A 84 3.96 11.79 15.17
CA ARG A 84 4.31 10.55 14.46
C ARG A 84 3.22 9.48 14.58
N GLU A 85 2.58 9.38 15.74
CA GLU A 85 1.50 8.42 15.97
C GLU A 85 0.26 8.71 15.12
N ASP A 86 -0.04 9.99 14.89
CA ASP A 86 -1.16 10.41 14.04
C ASP A 86 -0.86 10.17 12.57
N ILE A 87 0.36 10.44 12.13
CA ILE A 87 0.84 10.05 10.80
C ILE A 87 0.75 8.52 10.64
N TYR A 88 1.21 7.75 11.63
CA TYR A 88 1.14 6.28 11.59
C TYR A 88 -0.29 5.77 11.48
N SER A 89 -1.20 6.29 12.30
CA SER A 89 -2.60 5.92 12.22
C SER A 89 -3.25 6.33 10.90
N TYR A 90 -2.89 7.48 10.35
CA TYR A 90 -3.36 7.90 9.04
C TYR A 90 -2.89 6.95 7.92
N VAL A 91 -1.60 6.61 7.93
CA VAL A 91 -0.98 5.65 7.00
C VAL A 91 -1.65 4.28 7.11
N CYS A 92 -1.84 3.73 8.31
CA CYS A 92 -2.52 2.45 8.49
C CYS A 92 -3.95 2.47 7.96
N ARG A 93 -4.70 3.57 8.14
CA ARG A 93 -6.06 3.71 7.57
C ARG A 93 -6.05 3.79 6.04
N TYR A 94 -5.06 4.45 5.46
CA TYR A 94 -4.86 4.46 4.02
C TYR A 94 -4.55 3.05 3.50
N ALA A 95 -3.59 2.37 4.12
CA ALA A 95 -3.16 1.02 3.77
C ALA A 95 -4.33 0.04 3.88
N GLN A 96 -5.10 0.11 4.98
CA GLN A 96 -6.31 -0.70 5.20
C GLN A 96 -7.29 -0.59 4.03
N LYS A 97 -7.63 0.64 3.61
CA LYS A 97 -8.54 0.88 2.47
C LYS A 97 -8.00 0.25 1.19
N ARG A 98 -6.70 0.33 0.95
CA ARG A 98 -6.06 -0.21 -0.25
C ARG A 98 -5.99 -1.74 -0.24
N ILE A 99 -5.58 -2.32 0.89
CA ILE A 99 -5.53 -3.77 1.11
C ILE A 99 -6.93 -4.38 0.96
N ASN A 100 -7.96 -3.74 1.52
CA ASN A 100 -9.33 -4.21 1.38
C ASN A 100 -9.79 -4.20 -0.08
N ARG A 101 -9.54 -3.12 -0.82
CA ARG A 101 -9.84 -3.07 -2.26
C ARG A 101 -9.11 -4.17 -3.02
N PHE A 102 -7.84 -4.39 -2.71
CA PHE A 102 -7.04 -5.47 -3.29
C PHE A 102 -7.70 -6.84 -3.07
N TYR A 103 -8.08 -7.16 -1.83
CA TYR A 103 -8.70 -8.46 -1.53
C TYR A 103 -10.16 -8.57 -2.01
N VAL A 104 -10.90 -7.46 -2.19
CA VAL A 104 -12.22 -7.47 -2.84
C VAL A 104 -12.06 -7.86 -4.31
N SER A 105 -11.23 -7.13 -5.06
CA SER A 105 -10.97 -7.44 -6.48
C SER A 105 -10.42 -8.85 -6.67
N LEU A 106 -9.59 -9.35 -5.75
CA LEU A 106 -9.08 -10.73 -5.78
C LEU A 106 -10.21 -11.76 -5.67
N LYS A 107 -11.18 -11.53 -4.78
CA LYS A 107 -12.34 -12.43 -4.59
C LYS A 107 -13.29 -12.39 -5.78
N GLU A 108 -13.46 -11.23 -6.39
CA GLU A 108 -14.33 -11.02 -7.55
C GLU A 108 -13.70 -11.52 -8.87
N GLY A 109 -12.44 -11.99 -8.83
CA GLY A 109 -11.71 -12.41 -10.03
C GLY A 109 -11.33 -11.25 -10.95
N ASN A 110 -11.46 -10.01 -10.49
CA ASN A 110 -11.15 -8.80 -11.26
C ASN A 110 -9.65 -8.45 -11.16
N GLU A 111 -8.80 -9.38 -11.59
CA GLU A 111 -7.35 -9.26 -11.48
C GLU A 111 -6.76 -8.15 -12.37
N SER A 112 -7.45 -7.79 -13.45
CA SER A 112 -7.07 -6.66 -14.31
C SER A 112 -7.16 -5.32 -13.59
N SER A 113 -8.13 -5.14 -12.69
CA SER A 113 -8.24 -3.95 -11.83
C SER A 113 -7.13 -3.84 -10.77
N LEU A 114 -6.42 -4.95 -10.51
CA LEU A 114 -5.36 -5.03 -9.52
C LEU A 114 -3.98 -4.71 -10.11
N ILE A 115 -3.84 -4.65 -11.44
CA ILE A 115 -2.62 -4.16 -12.09
C ILE A 115 -2.73 -2.64 -12.17
N ILE A 116 -2.35 -1.94 -11.10
CA ILE A 116 -2.29 -0.49 -11.13
C ILE A 116 -0.90 -0.09 -11.63
N SER A 117 -0.90 0.49 -12.83
CA SER A 117 0.21 1.17 -13.48
C SER A 117 1.47 0.30 -13.66
N LEU A 118 1.62 -0.30 -14.84
CA LEU A 118 2.92 -0.21 -15.51
C LEU A 118 3.22 1.27 -15.49
N SER A 119 4.22 1.71 -14.73
CA SER A 119 4.64 3.10 -14.81
C SER A 119 4.71 3.46 -16.30
N GLN A 120 4.28 4.65 -16.68
CA GLN A 120 4.52 5.22 -18.01
C GLN A 120 6.03 5.39 -18.30
N SER A 121 6.84 4.56 -17.68
CA SER A 121 8.25 4.48 -17.86
C SER A 121 8.48 3.71 -19.15
N LYS A 122 9.21 4.36 -20.04
CA LYS A 122 9.85 3.74 -21.18
C LYS A 122 10.92 2.70 -20.75
N ILE A 123 10.80 2.09 -19.55
CA ILE A 123 11.87 1.36 -18.87
C ILE A 123 11.77 -0.16 -19.09
N LEU A 124 10.57 -0.74 -19.22
CA LEU A 124 10.44 -2.19 -19.38
C LEU A 124 10.24 -2.57 -20.86
N ASN A 125 11.14 -3.40 -21.38
CA ASN A 125 10.96 -4.03 -22.69
C ASN A 125 9.87 -5.12 -22.62
N LYS A 126 9.47 -5.66 -23.78
CA LYS A 126 8.42 -6.69 -23.87
C LYS A 126 8.70 -7.90 -22.96
N ARG A 127 9.96 -8.36 -22.91
CA ARG A 127 10.38 -9.53 -22.12
C ARG A 127 10.30 -9.26 -20.61
N GLU A 128 10.67 -8.06 -20.17
CA GLU A 128 10.56 -7.64 -18.77
C GLU A 128 9.11 -7.49 -18.34
N THR A 129 8.25 -6.97 -19.22
CA THR A 129 6.80 -6.89 -19.00
C THR A 129 6.20 -8.28 -18.80
N GLU A 130 6.54 -9.25 -19.65
CA GLU A 130 6.07 -10.64 -19.51
C GLU A 130 6.54 -11.29 -18.21
N LYS A 131 7.80 -11.06 -17.81
CA LYS A 131 8.33 -11.52 -16.51
C LYS A 131 7.57 -10.92 -15.34
N ALA A 132 7.31 -9.61 -15.37
CA ALA A 132 6.55 -8.93 -14.32
C ALA A 132 5.13 -9.49 -14.21
N ILE A 133 4.43 -9.70 -15.34
CA ILE A 133 3.09 -10.32 -15.36
C ILE A 133 3.12 -11.73 -14.76
N ALA A 134 4.14 -12.55 -15.09
CA ALA A 134 4.27 -13.89 -14.54
C ALA A 134 4.51 -13.87 -13.01
N LEU A 135 5.39 -12.99 -12.53
CA LEU A 135 5.63 -12.80 -11.09
C LEU A 135 4.38 -12.34 -10.36
N TYR A 136 3.65 -11.40 -10.95
CA TYR A 136 2.39 -10.89 -10.43
C TYR A 136 1.36 -12.02 -10.25
N ARG A 137 1.13 -12.82 -11.31
CA ARG A 137 0.23 -13.97 -11.26
C ARG A 137 0.64 -14.98 -10.19
N LYS A 138 1.94 -15.28 -10.05
CA LYS A 138 2.46 -16.18 -9.01
C LYS A 138 2.13 -15.65 -7.60
N LYS A 139 2.33 -14.36 -7.35
CA LYS A 139 1.98 -13.75 -6.06
C LYS A 139 0.47 -13.80 -5.80
N ILE A 140 -0.36 -13.57 -6.81
CA ILE A 140 -1.83 -13.65 -6.71
C ILE A 140 -2.28 -15.05 -6.28
N GLU A 141 -1.72 -16.09 -6.88
CA GLU A 141 -2.03 -17.48 -6.51
C GLU A 141 -1.64 -17.80 -5.06
N ILE A 142 -0.53 -17.25 -4.57
CA ILE A 142 -0.14 -17.37 -3.16
C ILE A 142 -1.19 -16.69 -2.26
N ARG A 143 -1.66 -15.49 -2.63
CA ARG A 143 -2.67 -14.73 -1.85
C ARG A 143 -4.04 -15.41 -1.82
N LYS A 144 -4.44 -16.09 -2.90
CA LYS A 144 -5.67 -16.89 -2.91
C LYS A 144 -5.58 -18.05 -1.91
N LYS A 145 -4.41 -18.69 -1.80
CA LYS A 145 -4.17 -19.83 -0.90
C LYS A 145 -4.04 -19.42 0.57
N SER A 146 -3.53 -18.23 0.86
CA SER A 146 -3.30 -17.76 2.24
C SER A 146 -4.60 -17.41 3.01
N LYS A 147 -5.78 -17.53 2.38
CA LYS A 147 -7.10 -17.23 2.99
C LYS A 147 -7.17 -15.84 3.64
N CYS A 148 -6.41 -14.87 3.12
CA CYS A 148 -6.39 -13.51 3.65
C CYS A 148 -7.79 -12.89 3.61
N ARG A 149 -8.17 -12.19 4.68
CA ARG A 149 -9.48 -11.54 4.84
C ARG A 149 -9.34 -10.03 4.85
N LEU A 150 -10.48 -9.37 4.62
CA LEU A 150 -10.57 -7.92 4.73
C LEU A 150 -10.22 -7.48 6.16
N LEU A 151 -9.53 -6.35 6.24
CA LEU A 151 -9.22 -5.65 7.47
C LEU A 151 -10.48 -4.87 7.89
N CYS A 152 -11.14 -5.30 8.97
CA CYS A 152 -12.44 -4.80 9.42
C CYS A 152 -12.55 -3.26 9.46
N GLY A 153 -13.72 -2.71 9.09
CA GLY A 153 -14.05 -1.28 9.25
C GLY A 153 -14.06 -0.47 7.95
N ILE A 154 -14.91 -0.86 6.99
CA ILE A 154 -15.31 0.01 5.87
C ILE A 154 -16.27 1.06 6.40
#